data_AF-A0A5C6BHZ0-F1
#
_entry.id   AF-A0A5C6BHZ0-F1
#
_cell.length_a   1.000
_cell.length_b   1.000
_cell.length_c   1.000
_cell.angle_alpha   90.00
_cell.angle_beta   90.00
_cell.angle_gamma   90.00
#
_symmetry.space_group_name_H-M   'P 1'
#
loop_
_entity.id
_entity.type
_entity.pdbx_description
1 polymer ?
#
loop_
_entity_poly.entity_id
_entity_poly.type
_entity_poly.pdbx_seq_one_letter_code
_entity_poly.pdbx_strand_id
1 'polypeptide(L)'
;MARMCRAEVFDPAEVAVAHVFSRTVRRCFLMGVDPVSGKNFDHRKRWIEQYLQQFAASFGIDLLCFSLLSNHFHLILRSRPDVVATWDDEEVARRWLMLCPHRRKPDGTAMEPTQPEINSIAGCPIKREEIRSRLSDISWWMRLLCQRVAMRANREDEEHGRFFQDRYKATRLTDEASLLACAAYVDLNPIRAAICERLEESDLSEHAESMLQVRSQVVPDQWDQAMSDLSEFRRTEAHDSWDWEPENMSIKIEDSPALAT
;
A
#
# COMPACT_ATOMS: atom_id res chain seq x y z
N MET A 1 -14.95 20.38 -2.83
CA MET A 1 -14.46 20.25 -4.22
C MET A 1 -14.78 18.87 -4.74
N ALA A 2 -15.14 18.74 -6.02
CA ALA A 2 -15.25 17.43 -6.66
C ALA A 2 -13.85 16.79 -6.68
N ARG A 3 -13.72 15.55 -6.20
CA ARG A 3 -12.46 14.81 -6.34
C ARG A 3 -12.21 14.56 -7.83
N MET A 4 -11.00 14.83 -8.30
CA MET A 4 -10.55 14.44 -9.64
C MET A 4 -10.76 12.94 -9.85
N CYS A 5 -11.02 12.55 -11.10
CA CYS A 5 -11.13 11.14 -11.42
C CYS A 5 -9.78 10.47 -11.20
N ARG A 6 -9.72 9.27 -10.61
CA ARG A 6 -8.41 8.64 -10.33
C ARG A 6 -7.62 8.34 -11.60
N ALA A 7 -8.30 8.07 -12.70
CA ALA A 7 -7.68 7.91 -14.01
C ALA A 7 -7.01 9.20 -14.52
N GLU A 8 -7.39 10.38 -13.99
CA GLU A 8 -6.73 11.66 -14.29
C GLU A 8 -5.52 11.92 -13.38
N VAL A 9 -5.37 11.15 -12.29
CA VAL A 9 -4.28 11.30 -11.31
C VAL A 9 -3.21 10.20 -11.50
N PHE A 10 -3.65 8.99 -11.81
CA PHE A 10 -2.82 7.82 -12.07
C PHE A 10 -3.19 7.26 -13.44
N ASP A 11 -2.38 7.58 -14.46
CA ASP A 11 -2.47 6.91 -15.75
C ASP A 11 -1.97 5.46 -15.58
N PRO A 12 -2.80 4.44 -15.87
CA PRO A 12 -2.38 3.04 -15.79
C PRO A 12 -1.22 2.67 -16.71
N ALA A 13 -0.92 3.49 -17.73
CA ALA A 13 0.18 3.31 -18.66
C ALA A 13 1.50 3.95 -18.19
N GLU A 14 1.48 4.73 -17.10
CA GLU A 14 2.68 5.38 -16.56
C GLU A 14 3.21 4.70 -15.30
N VAL A 15 4.53 4.78 -15.13
CA VAL A 15 5.17 4.51 -13.84
C VAL A 15 4.85 5.68 -12.91
N ALA A 16 4.17 5.38 -11.81
CA ALA A 16 3.79 6.36 -10.81
C ALA A 16 4.00 5.78 -9.41
N VAL A 17 4.53 6.60 -8.51
CA VAL A 17 4.59 6.27 -7.09
C VAL A 17 3.44 6.97 -6.39
N ALA A 18 2.72 6.24 -5.53
CA ALA A 18 1.56 6.74 -4.83
C ALA A 18 1.57 6.30 -3.36
N HIS A 19 1.28 7.26 -2.49
CA HIS A 19 0.80 6.96 -1.15
C HIS A 19 -0.70 6.67 -1.22
N VAL A 20 -1.12 5.49 -0.78
CA VAL A 20 -2.53 5.11 -0.72
C VAL A 20 -2.91 4.66 0.68
N PHE A 21 -4.14 4.97 1.09
CA PHE A 21 -4.64 4.52 2.38
C PHE A 21 -6.14 4.27 2.39
N SER A 22 -6.57 3.41 3.31
CA SER A 22 -7.98 3.13 3.54
C SER A 22 -8.28 3.01 5.02
N ARG A 23 -9.38 3.61 5.45
CA ARG A 23 -9.84 3.64 6.84
C ARG A 23 -11.13 2.85 6.98
N THR A 24 -11.24 2.11 8.07
CA THR A 24 -12.46 1.37 8.41
C THR A 24 -13.60 2.29 8.79
N VAL A 25 -14.84 1.80 8.68
CA VAL A 25 -15.98 2.49 9.28
C VAL A 25 -15.84 2.51 10.80
N ARG A 26 -16.54 3.44 11.45
CA ARG A 26 -16.58 3.51 12.91
C ARG A 26 -16.94 2.15 13.51
N ARG A 27 -16.20 1.72 14.53
CA ARG A 27 -16.33 0.43 15.23
C ARG A 27 -15.87 -0.81 14.47
N CYS A 28 -15.37 -0.70 13.24
CA CYS A 28 -14.63 -1.78 12.62
C CYS A 28 -13.14 -1.63 12.97
N PHE A 29 -12.55 -2.67 13.56
CA PHE A 29 -11.13 -2.73 13.87
C PHE A 29 -10.38 -3.56 12.84
N LEU A 30 -9.31 -2.99 12.30
CA LEU A 30 -8.35 -3.72 11.47
C LEU A 30 -7.44 -4.60 12.34
N MET A 31 -6.97 -4.08 13.47
CA MET A 31 -6.14 -4.81 14.44
C MET A 31 -6.16 -4.10 15.80
N GLY A 32 -5.47 -4.65 16.80
CA GLY A 32 -5.45 -4.14 18.17
C GLY A 32 -6.63 -4.64 19.00
N VAL A 33 -6.68 -4.18 20.26
CA VAL A 33 -7.78 -4.45 21.18
C VAL A 33 -8.89 -3.44 20.93
N ASP A 34 -10.08 -3.92 20.60
CA ASP A 34 -11.27 -3.07 20.55
C ASP A 34 -11.64 -2.63 21.98
N PRO A 35 -11.61 -1.31 22.28
CA PRO A 35 -11.89 -0.80 23.63
C PRO A 35 -13.34 -1.01 24.08
N VAL A 36 -14.26 -1.33 23.16
CA VAL A 36 -15.67 -1.57 23.50
C VAL A 36 -15.93 -3.04 23.79
N SER A 37 -15.55 -3.95 22.88
CA SER A 37 -15.79 -5.39 23.07
C SER A 37 -14.70 -6.11 23.86
N GLY A 38 -13.52 -5.50 24.00
CA GLY A 38 -12.33 -6.13 24.59
C GLY A 38 -11.69 -7.21 23.71
N LYS A 39 -12.21 -7.44 22.49
CA LYS A 39 -11.64 -8.44 21.56
C LYS A 39 -10.33 -7.95 20.98
N ASN A 40 -9.34 -8.84 20.89
CA ASN A 40 -8.07 -8.57 20.22
C ASN A 40 -8.15 -9.04 18.76
N PHE A 41 -7.77 -8.16 17.83
CA PHE A 41 -7.76 -8.40 16.39
C PHE A 41 -6.34 -8.41 15.77
N ASP A 42 -5.28 -8.52 16.55
CA ASP A 42 -3.89 -8.48 16.06
C ASP A 42 -3.56 -9.63 15.10
N HIS A 43 -4.27 -10.76 15.20
CA HIS A 43 -4.14 -11.85 14.22
C HIS A 43 -4.48 -11.40 12.80
N ARG A 44 -5.24 -10.30 12.64
CA ARG A 44 -5.56 -9.72 11.33
C ARG A 44 -4.35 -9.15 10.62
N LYS A 45 -3.40 -8.59 11.36
CA LYS A 45 -2.13 -8.09 10.81
C LYS A 45 -1.45 -9.14 9.93
N ARG A 46 -1.28 -10.36 10.46
CA ARG A 46 -0.58 -11.45 9.76
C ARG A 46 -1.21 -11.79 8.40
N TRP A 47 -2.53 -11.91 8.34
CA TRP A 47 -3.15 -12.26 7.07
C TRP A 47 -3.28 -11.08 6.10
N ILE A 48 -3.27 -9.83 6.59
CA ILE A 48 -3.16 -8.64 5.73
C ILE A 48 -1.77 -8.63 5.09
N GLU A 49 -0.71 -8.87 5.86
CA GLU A 49 0.67 -8.98 5.37
C GLU A 49 0.82 -10.11 4.33
N GLN A 50 0.19 -11.26 4.57
CA GLN A 50 0.15 -12.35 3.57
C GLN A 50 -0.52 -11.92 2.25
N TYR A 51 -1.57 -11.09 2.30
CA TYR A 51 -2.16 -10.53 1.09
C TYR A 51 -1.21 -9.56 0.39
N LEU A 52 -0.53 -8.69 1.15
CA LEU A 52 0.44 -7.75 0.60
C LEU A 52 1.61 -8.48 -0.10
N GLN A 53 2.15 -9.52 0.52
CA GLN A 53 3.19 -10.38 -0.06
C GLN A 53 2.70 -11.07 -1.34
N GLN A 54 1.51 -11.67 -1.31
CA GLN A 54 0.93 -12.30 -2.49
C GLN A 54 0.73 -11.30 -3.63
N PHE A 55 0.28 -10.09 -3.31
CA PHE A 55 0.02 -9.06 -4.30
C PHE A 55 1.32 -8.56 -4.91
N ALA A 56 2.36 -8.31 -4.10
CA ALA A 56 3.68 -7.92 -4.58
C ALA A 56 4.31 -8.97 -5.50
N ALA A 57 4.06 -10.26 -5.26
CA ALA A 57 4.55 -11.34 -6.11
C ALA A 57 3.80 -11.47 -7.46
N SER A 58 2.55 -10.99 -7.54
CA SER A 58 1.67 -11.26 -8.70
C SER A 58 1.31 -10.02 -9.53
N PHE A 59 1.20 -8.85 -8.92
CA PHE A 59 1.02 -7.58 -9.63
C PHE A 59 2.36 -7.10 -10.19
N GLY A 60 2.32 -6.31 -11.26
CA GLY A 60 3.41 -5.44 -11.68
C GLY A 60 3.33 -4.11 -10.94
N ILE A 61 3.32 -4.19 -9.61
CA ILE A 61 3.27 -3.04 -8.70
C ILE A 61 4.24 -3.34 -7.56
N ASP A 62 5.21 -2.47 -7.36
CA ASP A 62 6.14 -2.61 -6.26
C ASP A 62 5.51 -2.05 -4.98
N LEU A 63 5.51 -2.84 -3.91
CA LEU A 63 5.16 -2.40 -2.57
C LEU A 63 6.42 -1.87 -1.89
N LEU A 64 6.57 -0.54 -1.85
CA LEU A 64 7.78 0.10 -1.32
C LEU A 64 7.78 0.13 0.22
N CYS A 65 6.63 0.43 0.82
CA CYS A 65 6.47 0.57 2.27
C CYS A 65 5.00 0.37 2.66
N PHE A 66 4.72 -0.06 3.89
CA PHE A 66 3.37 -0.12 4.44
C PHE A 66 3.33 0.04 5.96
N SER A 67 2.18 0.47 6.48
CA SER A 67 1.87 0.49 7.91
C SER A 67 0.44 0.05 8.13
N LEU A 68 0.26 -0.89 9.06
CA LEU A 68 -1.04 -1.38 9.50
C LEU A 68 -1.32 -0.82 10.89
N LEU A 69 -2.44 -0.12 11.02
CA LEU A 69 -2.90 0.52 12.26
C LEU A 69 -4.24 -0.07 12.68
N SER A 70 -4.70 0.27 13.88
CA SER A 70 -5.91 -0.30 14.47
C SER A 70 -7.19 -0.08 13.64
N ASN A 71 -7.27 1.02 12.87
CA ASN A 71 -8.46 1.38 12.08
C ASN A 71 -8.15 1.84 10.64
N HIS A 72 -6.89 1.84 10.21
CA HIS A 72 -6.53 2.11 8.81
C HIS A 72 -5.19 1.46 8.44
N PHE A 73 -4.86 1.49 7.15
CA PHE A 73 -3.54 1.15 6.67
C PHE A 73 -3.05 2.16 5.63
N HIS A 74 -1.74 2.33 5.56
CA HIS A 74 -1.04 3.14 4.57
C HIS A 74 -0.11 2.24 3.75
N LEU A 75 -0.10 2.41 2.42
CA LEU A 75 0.84 1.75 1.51
C LEU A 75 1.52 2.80 0.63
N ILE A 76 2.77 2.54 0.27
CA ILE A 76 3.46 3.24 -0.83
C ILE A 76 3.64 2.24 -1.95
N LEU A 77 2.99 2.51 -3.09
CA LEU A 77 2.95 1.63 -4.25
C LEU A 77 3.59 2.32 -5.46
N ARG A 78 4.34 1.57 -6.26
CA ARG A 78 4.85 2.02 -7.56
C ARG A 78 4.24 1.17 -8.67
N SER A 79 3.43 1.77 -9.55
CA SER A 79 2.94 1.08 -10.75
C SER A 79 4.10 0.79 -11.71
N ARG A 80 4.12 -0.41 -12.31
CA ARG A 80 5.16 -0.82 -13.27
C ARG A 80 4.56 -1.37 -14.57
N PRO A 81 3.79 -0.58 -15.34
CA PRO A 81 3.30 -1.00 -16.65
C PRO A 81 4.44 -1.33 -17.62
N ASP A 82 5.61 -0.71 -17.45
CA ASP A 82 6.85 -1.02 -18.16
C ASP A 82 7.30 -2.48 -17.95
N VAL A 83 7.21 -3.00 -16.72
CA VAL A 83 7.52 -4.40 -16.41
C VAL A 83 6.43 -5.32 -16.94
N VAL A 84 5.16 -4.97 -16.73
CA VAL A 84 4.02 -5.76 -17.21
C VAL A 84 4.05 -5.92 -18.73
N ALA A 85 4.53 -4.91 -19.47
CA ALA A 85 4.68 -4.97 -20.92
C ALA A 85 5.69 -6.04 -21.39
N THR A 86 6.66 -6.42 -20.54
CA THR A 86 7.65 -7.47 -20.86
C THR A 86 7.12 -8.89 -20.71
N TRP A 87 5.99 -9.07 -20.03
CA TRP A 87 5.44 -10.39 -19.75
C TRP A 87 4.77 -10.99 -20.98
N ASP A 88 5.00 -12.27 -21.22
CA ASP A 88 4.22 -13.01 -22.20
C ASP A 88 2.76 -13.20 -21.73
N ASP A 89 1.93 -13.66 -22.67
CA ASP A 89 0.49 -13.77 -22.47
C ASP A 89 0.12 -14.87 -21.45
N GLU A 90 0.91 -15.93 -21.37
CA GLU A 90 0.70 -17.01 -20.40
C GLU A 90 1.02 -16.53 -18.98
N GLU A 91 2.07 -15.74 -18.84
CA GLU A 91 2.51 -15.19 -17.58
C GLU A 91 1.51 -14.16 -17.03
N VAL A 92 0.95 -13.31 -17.88
CA VAL A 92 -0.18 -12.43 -17.51
C VAL A 92 -1.35 -13.24 -16.96
N ALA A 93 -1.72 -14.33 -17.66
CA ALA A 93 -2.79 -15.21 -17.24
C ALA A 93 -2.47 -15.92 -15.90
N ARG A 94 -1.26 -16.46 -15.76
CA ARG A 94 -0.78 -17.16 -14.56
C ARG A 94 -0.83 -16.24 -13.34
N ARG A 95 -0.23 -15.05 -13.43
CA ARG A 95 -0.24 -14.05 -12.35
C ARG A 95 -1.65 -13.64 -11.94
N TRP A 96 -2.53 -13.42 -12.92
CA TRP A 96 -3.93 -13.11 -12.63
C TRP A 96 -4.64 -14.26 -11.92
N LEU A 97 -4.40 -15.50 -12.32
CA LEU A 97 -4.99 -16.68 -11.69
C LEU A 97 -4.44 -16.92 -10.27
N MET A 98 -3.21 -16.49 -9.98
CA MET A 98 -2.69 -16.49 -8.61
C MET A 98 -3.37 -15.45 -7.72
N LEU A 99 -3.80 -14.32 -8.29
CA LEU A 99 -4.60 -13.31 -7.58
C LEU A 99 -6.08 -13.70 -7.48
N CYS A 100 -6.68 -14.19 -8.56
CA CYS A 100 -8.08 -14.52 -8.65
C CYS A 100 -8.25 -16.01 -8.99
N PRO A 101 -7.87 -16.92 -8.07
CA PRO A 101 -7.88 -18.34 -8.36
C PRO A 101 -9.31 -18.89 -8.41
N HIS A 102 -9.58 -19.74 -9.41
CA HIS A 102 -10.77 -20.58 -9.42
C HIS A 102 -10.69 -21.70 -8.37
N ARG A 103 -9.47 -22.14 -8.07
CA ARG A 103 -9.19 -23.30 -7.20
C ARG A 103 -8.25 -22.90 -6.07
N ARG A 104 -8.63 -23.27 -4.85
CA ARG A 104 -7.85 -23.01 -3.64
C ARG A 104 -7.55 -24.32 -2.93
N LYS A 105 -6.40 -24.35 -2.26
CA LYS A 105 -6.03 -25.44 -1.33
C LYS A 105 -6.91 -25.34 -0.06
N PRO A 106 -6.94 -26.39 0.79
CA PRO A 106 -7.69 -26.37 2.04
C PRO A 106 -7.30 -25.23 3.00
N ASP A 107 -6.05 -24.76 2.93
CA ASP A 107 -5.55 -23.60 3.68
C ASP A 107 -5.98 -22.24 3.09
N GLY A 108 -6.73 -22.23 1.98
CA GLY A 108 -7.21 -21.04 1.29
C GLY A 108 -6.23 -20.41 0.29
N THR A 109 -5.01 -20.93 0.18
CA THR A 109 -4.01 -20.45 -0.80
C THR A 109 -4.38 -20.84 -2.23
N ALA A 110 -3.91 -20.07 -3.21
CA ALA A 110 -4.14 -20.39 -4.62
C ALA A 110 -3.46 -21.73 -4.99
N MET A 111 -4.15 -22.55 -5.77
CA MET A 111 -3.51 -23.69 -6.43
C MET A 111 -2.81 -23.20 -7.69
N GLU A 112 -1.75 -23.91 -8.09
CA GLU A 112 -1.09 -23.65 -9.37
C GLU A 112 -2.11 -23.74 -10.52
N PRO A 113 -2.17 -22.71 -11.39
CA PRO A 113 -3.10 -22.70 -12.52
C PRO A 113 -2.80 -23.85 -13.49
N THR A 114 -3.85 -24.53 -13.93
CA THR A 114 -3.75 -25.56 -14.97
C THR A 114 -3.61 -24.91 -16.36
N GLN A 115 -2.99 -25.61 -17.31
CA GLN A 115 -2.84 -25.10 -18.68
C GLN A 115 -4.18 -24.68 -19.32
N PRO A 116 -5.30 -25.42 -19.15
CA PRO A 116 -6.59 -24.96 -19.66
C PRO A 116 -7.06 -23.64 -19.06
N GLU A 117 -6.81 -23.39 -17.77
CA GLU A 117 -7.16 -22.13 -17.11
C GLU A 117 -6.31 -20.97 -17.67
N ILE A 118 -5.01 -21.19 -17.86
CA ILE A 118 -4.10 -20.22 -18.49
C ILE A 118 -4.58 -19.89 -19.91
N ASN A 119 -4.82 -20.92 -20.73
CA ASN A 119 -5.26 -20.77 -22.11
C ASN A 119 -6.61 -20.04 -22.22
N SER A 120 -7.49 -20.17 -21.22
CA SER A 120 -8.79 -19.48 -21.20
C SER A 120 -8.67 -17.94 -21.15
N ILE A 121 -7.54 -17.44 -20.63
CA ILE A 121 -7.21 -16.02 -20.58
C ILE A 121 -6.26 -15.67 -21.72
N ALA A 122 -5.13 -16.38 -21.84
CA ALA A 122 -4.10 -16.09 -22.84
C ALA A 122 -4.63 -16.20 -24.28
N GLY A 123 -5.52 -17.17 -24.55
CA GLY A 123 -6.15 -17.35 -25.86
C GLY A 123 -7.29 -16.37 -26.17
N CYS A 124 -7.64 -15.47 -25.25
CA CYS A 124 -8.68 -14.46 -25.43
C CYS A 124 -8.08 -13.05 -25.41
N PRO A 125 -7.82 -12.42 -26.58
CA PRO A 125 -7.13 -11.14 -26.66
C PRO A 125 -7.77 -10.03 -25.81
N ILE A 126 -9.10 -9.99 -25.76
CA ILE A 126 -9.86 -8.99 -24.99
C ILE A 126 -9.62 -9.16 -23.49
N LYS A 127 -9.77 -10.38 -22.96
CA LYS A 127 -9.54 -10.66 -21.53
C LYS A 127 -8.09 -10.43 -21.14
N ARG A 128 -7.17 -10.87 -22.00
CA ARG A 128 -5.74 -10.74 -21.78
C ARG A 128 -5.33 -9.27 -21.66
N GLU A 129 -5.75 -8.43 -22.60
CA GLU A 129 -5.38 -7.01 -22.59
C GLU A 129 -5.97 -6.29 -21.38
N GLU A 130 -7.23 -6.58 -21.07
CA GLU A 130 -7.88 -6.06 -19.87
C GLU A 130 -7.11 -6.47 -18.61
N ILE A 131 -6.76 -7.75 -18.45
CA ILE A 131 -6.00 -8.24 -17.30
C ILE A 131 -4.60 -7.61 -17.23
N ARG A 132 -3.92 -7.47 -18.38
CA ARG A 132 -2.61 -6.84 -18.45
C ARG A 132 -2.64 -5.43 -17.87
N SER A 133 -3.61 -4.61 -18.28
CA SER A 133 -3.80 -3.26 -17.73
C SER A 133 -4.10 -3.28 -16.22
N ARG A 134 -4.89 -4.25 -15.74
CA ARG A 134 -5.22 -4.38 -14.31
C ARG A 134 -4.01 -4.73 -13.44
N LEU A 135 -3.06 -5.50 -13.97
CA LEU A 135 -1.90 -5.97 -13.22
C LEU A 135 -0.89 -4.86 -12.87
N SER A 136 -0.99 -3.66 -13.45
CA SER A 136 -0.21 -2.48 -13.06
C SER A 136 -1.06 -1.36 -12.45
N ASP A 137 -2.37 -1.54 -12.26
CA ASP A 137 -3.28 -0.50 -11.76
C ASP A 137 -3.42 -0.56 -10.22
N ILE A 138 -2.98 0.52 -9.57
CA ILE A 138 -3.08 0.74 -8.12
C ILE A 138 -4.53 0.64 -7.62
N SER A 139 -5.50 1.07 -8.42
CA SER A 139 -6.93 0.93 -8.09
C SER A 139 -7.37 -0.52 -8.03
N TRP A 140 -6.81 -1.39 -8.88
CA TRP A 140 -7.10 -2.83 -8.85
C TRP A 140 -6.46 -3.52 -7.66
N TRP A 141 -5.22 -3.14 -7.31
CA TRP A 141 -4.58 -3.55 -6.06
C TRP A 141 -5.48 -3.19 -4.86
N MET A 142 -5.84 -1.91 -4.73
CA MET A 142 -6.63 -1.43 -3.59
C MET A 142 -8.03 -2.04 -3.56
N ARG A 143 -8.66 -2.25 -4.72
CA ARG A 143 -9.95 -2.93 -4.82
C ARG A 143 -9.87 -4.35 -4.27
N LEU A 144 -8.91 -5.16 -4.73
CA LEU A 144 -8.79 -6.55 -4.30
C LEU A 144 -8.41 -6.64 -2.81
N LEU A 145 -7.50 -5.78 -2.34
CA LEU A 145 -7.06 -5.78 -0.94
C LEU A 145 -8.22 -5.43 -0.01
N CYS A 146 -8.87 -4.28 -0.23
CA CYS A 146 -10.03 -3.87 0.57
C CYS A 146 -11.16 -4.90 0.51
N GLN A 147 -11.42 -5.51 -0.65
CA GLN A 147 -12.45 -6.54 -0.77
C GLN A 147 -12.13 -7.75 0.10
N ARG A 148 -10.90 -8.29 0.03
CA ARG A 148 -10.51 -9.48 0.81
C ARG A 148 -10.52 -9.21 2.30
N VAL A 149 -9.97 -8.07 2.71
CA VAL A 149 -9.95 -7.64 4.12
C VAL A 149 -11.37 -7.51 4.65
N ALA A 150 -12.24 -6.79 3.94
CA ALA A 150 -13.63 -6.60 4.34
C ALA A 150 -14.41 -7.92 4.42
N MET A 151 -14.28 -8.78 3.41
CA MET A 151 -14.99 -10.07 3.37
C MET A 151 -14.55 -11.01 4.49
N ARG A 152 -13.24 -11.04 4.82
CA ARG A 152 -12.71 -11.90 5.88
C ARG A 152 -13.07 -11.36 7.26
N ALA A 153 -12.87 -10.06 7.49
CA ALA A 153 -13.20 -9.41 8.75
C ALA A 153 -14.69 -9.50 9.07
N ASN A 154 -15.57 -9.15 8.11
CA ASN A 154 -17.02 -9.27 8.31
C ASN A 154 -17.46 -10.70 8.60
N ARG A 155 -16.84 -11.71 7.96
CA ARG A 155 -17.14 -13.11 8.23
C ARG A 155 -16.73 -13.53 9.65
N GLU A 156 -15.57 -13.07 10.10
CA GLU A 156 -15.06 -13.32 11.45
C GLU A 156 -15.90 -12.61 12.52
N ASP A 157 -16.40 -11.42 12.19
CA ASP A 157 -17.26 -10.61 13.07
C ASP A 157 -18.73 -11.07 13.04
N GLU A 158 -19.09 -12.02 12.18
CA GLU A 158 -20.48 -12.44 11.90
C GLU A 158 -21.40 -11.29 11.47
N GLU A 159 -20.81 -10.28 10.81
CA GLU A 159 -21.48 -9.04 10.42
C GLU A 159 -21.66 -8.92 8.91
N HIS A 160 -22.56 -8.02 8.53
CA HIS A 160 -22.82 -7.69 7.13
C HIS A 160 -22.69 -6.18 6.89
N GLY A 161 -22.24 -5.81 5.69
CA GLY A 161 -22.19 -4.42 5.25
C GLY A 161 -20.77 -3.89 5.03
N ARG A 162 -20.64 -2.56 5.17
CA ARG A 162 -19.47 -1.81 4.73
C ARG A 162 -18.38 -1.82 5.79
N PHE A 163 -17.21 -2.37 5.46
CA PHE A 163 -16.06 -2.38 6.37
C PHE A 163 -15.18 -1.11 6.26
N PHE A 164 -15.02 -0.56 5.06
CA PHE A 164 -14.21 0.65 4.80
C PHE A 164 -15.07 1.90 4.61
N GLN A 165 -14.73 3.02 5.24
CA GLN A 165 -15.56 4.23 5.31
C GLN A 165 -15.86 4.86 3.95
N ASP A 166 -14.87 4.91 3.07
CA ASP A 166 -14.97 5.50 1.74
C ASP A 166 -14.14 4.69 0.73
N ARG A 167 -14.16 5.10 -0.53
CA ARG A 167 -13.11 4.71 -1.46
C ARG A 167 -11.74 5.14 -0.90
N TYR A 168 -10.71 4.35 -1.18
CA TYR A 168 -9.34 4.62 -0.76
C TYR A 168 -8.86 6.01 -1.20
N LYS A 169 -7.94 6.61 -0.45
CA LYS A 169 -7.31 7.89 -0.78
C LYS A 169 -5.96 7.62 -1.44
N ALA A 170 -5.53 8.52 -2.30
CA ALA A 170 -4.31 8.36 -3.07
C ALA A 170 -3.67 9.72 -3.34
N THR A 171 -2.38 9.82 -3.11
CA THR A 171 -1.53 10.99 -3.35
C THR A 171 -0.35 10.55 -4.21
N ARG A 172 -0.17 11.16 -5.39
CA ARG A 172 1.00 10.88 -6.25
C ARG A 172 2.23 11.52 -5.60
N LEU A 173 3.32 10.76 -5.51
CA LEU A 173 4.60 11.22 -5.00
C LEU A 173 5.49 11.52 -6.21
N THR A 174 5.82 12.80 -6.41
CA THR A 174 6.48 13.30 -7.63
C THR A 174 7.98 13.51 -7.49
N ASP A 175 8.49 13.55 -6.27
CA ASP A 175 9.89 13.82 -5.96
C ASP A 175 10.42 12.88 -4.87
N GLU A 176 11.74 12.70 -4.85
CA GLU A 176 12.42 11.78 -3.94
C GLU A 176 12.27 12.18 -2.47
N ALA A 177 12.23 13.49 -2.17
CA ALA A 177 12.06 13.97 -0.80
C ALA A 177 10.66 13.64 -0.26
N SER A 178 9.61 13.81 -1.06
CA SER A 178 8.24 13.40 -0.74
C SER A 178 8.12 11.89 -0.56
N LEU A 179 8.83 11.09 -1.37
CA LEU A 179 8.90 9.65 -1.18
C LEU A 179 9.56 9.29 0.15
N LEU A 180 10.70 9.92 0.46
CA LEU A 180 11.46 9.71 1.68
C LEU A 180 10.64 9.99 2.92
N ALA A 181 10.05 11.18 2.94
CA ALA A 181 9.27 11.66 4.06
C ALA A 181 8.00 10.81 4.23
N CYS A 182 7.37 10.40 3.14
CA CYS A 182 6.22 9.51 3.21
C CYS A 182 6.62 8.11 3.72
N ALA A 183 7.74 7.55 3.26
CA ALA A 183 8.24 6.25 3.73
C ALA A 183 8.57 6.29 5.22
N ALA A 184 9.31 7.31 5.66
CA ALA A 184 9.60 7.53 7.06
C ALA A 184 8.33 7.78 7.89
N TYR A 185 7.35 8.54 7.37
CA TYR A 185 6.05 8.70 8.01
C TYR A 185 5.30 7.36 8.17
N VAL A 186 5.28 6.53 7.12
CA VAL A 186 4.63 5.22 7.15
C VAL A 186 5.30 4.32 8.18
N ASP A 187 6.62 4.22 8.18
CA ASP A 187 7.37 3.40 9.15
C ASP A 187 7.21 3.88 10.59
N LEU A 188 7.09 5.19 10.80
CA LEU A 188 6.92 5.77 12.15
C LEU A 188 5.48 5.72 12.65
N ASN A 189 4.50 5.34 11.81
CA ASN A 189 3.10 5.33 12.21
C ASN A 189 2.76 4.36 13.35
N PRO A 190 3.31 3.13 13.42
CA PRO A 190 3.10 2.25 14.57
C PRO A 190 3.57 2.87 15.89
N ILE A 191 4.70 3.60 15.87
CA ILE A 191 5.19 4.34 17.05
C ILE A 191 4.25 5.49 17.38
N ARG A 192 3.87 6.28 16.38
CA ARG A 192 2.98 7.44 16.54
C ARG A 192 1.60 7.04 17.06
N ALA A 193 1.11 5.87 16.66
CA ALA A 193 -0.16 5.30 17.13
C ALA A 193 -0.04 4.60 18.50
N ALA A 194 1.12 4.69 19.17
CA ALA A 194 1.42 4.03 20.43
C ALA A 194 1.20 2.51 20.40
N ILE A 195 1.41 1.88 19.23
CA ILE A 195 1.35 0.42 19.05
C ILE A 195 2.69 -0.22 19.46
N CYS A 196 3.82 0.49 19.29
CA CYS A 196 5.15 0.09 19.75
C CYS A 196 5.96 1.32 20.21
N GLU A 197 6.95 1.15 21.10
CA GLU A 197 7.78 2.27 21.57
C GLU A 197 9.01 2.50 20.67
N ARG A 198 9.47 1.45 19.99
CA ARG A 198 10.63 1.47 19.08
C ARG A 198 10.34 0.78 17.75
N LEU A 199 11.02 1.21 16.68
CA LEU A 199 10.89 0.60 15.34
C LEU A 199 11.30 -0.88 15.38
N GLU A 200 12.31 -1.20 16.18
CA GLU A 200 12.85 -2.55 16.37
C GLU A 200 11.89 -3.51 17.09
N GLU A 201 10.87 -3.00 17.78
CA GLU A 201 9.86 -3.78 18.50
C GLU A 201 8.64 -4.10 17.64
N SER A 202 8.47 -3.36 16.55
CA SER A 202 7.53 -3.77 15.52
C SER A 202 8.16 -4.93 14.75
N ASP A 203 7.40 -5.99 14.46
CA ASP A 203 7.81 -7.12 13.58
C ASP A 203 8.22 -6.69 12.14
N LEU A 204 8.42 -5.39 11.88
CA LEU A 204 8.91 -4.80 10.63
C LEU A 204 10.39 -5.10 10.36
N SER A 205 11.10 -5.81 11.26
CA SER A 205 12.54 -6.09 11.14
C SER A 205 12.94 -6.85 9.87
N GLU A 206 12.04 -7.63 9.26
CA GLU A 206 12.32 -8.31 7.98
C GLU A 206 12.09 -7.39 6.75
N HIS A 207 11.40 -6.25 6.90
CA HIS A 207 11.19 -5.25 5.83
C HIS A 207 12.18 -4.07 5.89
N ALA A 208 12.97 -3.96 6.97
CA ALA A 208 14.07 -3.00 7.09
C ALA A 208 15.14 -3.17 6.00
N GLU A 209 15.22 -4.33 5.34
CA GLU A 209 16.09 -4.55 4.18
C GLU A 209 15.63 -3.81 2.91
N SER A 210 14.31 -3.70 2.68
CA SER A 210 13.75 -2.88 1.58
C SER A 210 14.10 -1.40 1.79
N MET A 211 14.05 -0.96 3.05
CA MET A 211 14.49 0.37 3.46
C MET A 211 16.00 0.57 3.29
N LEU A 212 16.84 -0.43 3.54
CA LEU A 212 18.28 -0.35 3.22
C LEU A 212 18.51 -0.18 1.71
N GLN A 213 17.64 -0.74 0.88
CA GLN A 213 17.74 -0.63 -0.57
C GLN A 213 17.28 0.75 -1.09
N VAL A 214 16.17 1.31 -0.55
CA VAL A 214 15.77 2.71 -0.81
C VAL A 214 16.78 3.69 -0.22
N ARG A 215 17.31 3.41 0.98
CA ARG A 215 18.40 4.14 1.65
C ARG A 215 19.71 4.10 0.87
N SER A 216 19.97 3.05 0.10
CA SER A 216 21.14 2.96 -0.79
C SER A 216 20.97 3.76 -2.09
N GLN A 217 19.73 4.11 -2.46
CA GLN A 217 19.41 4.86 -3.68
C GLN A 217 19.21 6.35 -3.43
N VAL A 218 18.96 6.77 -2.19
CA VAL A 218 18.77 8.18 -1.83
C VAL A 218 19.96 8.69 -1.03
N VAL A 219 20.47 9.87 -1.41
CA VAL A 219 21.67 10.50 -0.85
C VAL A 219 21.57 10.64 0.69
N PRO A 220 22.59 10.23 1.47
CA PRO A 220 22.54 10.16 2.94
C PRO A 220 22.04 11.44 3.64
N ASP A 221 22.41 12.61 3.14
CA ASP A 221 22.16 13.90 3.81
C ASP A 221 20.67 14.31 3.83
N GLN A 222 19.87 13.83 2.87
CA GLN A 222 18.44 14.13 2.79
C GLN A 222 17.62 13.27 3.77
N TRP A 223 18.12 12.09 4.14
CA TRP A 223 17.47 11.22 5.11
C TRP A 223 17.52 11.76 6.53
N ASP A 224 18.68 12.25 6.95
CA ASP A 224 18.85 12.77 8.31
C ASP A 224 18.02 14.04 8.51
N GLN A 225 17.91 14.89 7.48
CA GLN A 225 17.02 16.05 7.48
C GLN A 225 15.54 15.64 7.52
N ALA A 226 15.09 14.73 6.66
CA ALA A 226 13.70 14.26 6.65
C ALA A 226 13.32 13.61 8.00
N MET A 227 14.22 12.84 8.60
CA MET A 227 14.03 12.23 9.92
C MET A 227 14.04 13.27 11.05
N SER A 228 14.86 14.33 10.93
CA SER A 228 14.87 15.47 11.85
C SER A 228 13.55 16.23 11.79
N ASP A 229 13.09 16.59 10.60
CA ASP A 229 11.82 17.31 10.36
C ASP A 229 10.62 16.49 10.86
N LEU A 230 10.61 15.17 10.61
CA LEU A 230 9.62 14.25 11.15
C LEU A 230 9.70 14.12 12.68
N SER A 231 10.89 14.20 13.26
CA SER A 231 11.10 14.18 14.72
C SER A 231 10.65 15.47 15.41
N GLU A 232 10.65 16.58 14.70
CA GLU A 232 10.12 17.86 15.15
C GLU A 232 8.59 17.86 15.08
N PHE A 233 8.02 17.28 14.01
CA PHE A 233 6.60 16.97 13.89
C PHE A 233 6.09 16.02 15.00
N ARG A 234 6.95 15.17 15.60
CA ARG A 234 6.59 14.34 16.77
C ARG A 234 6.17 15.15 18.00
N ARG A 235 6.54 16.44 18.12
CA ARG A 235 6.33 17.23 19.36
C ARG A 235 5.12 18.14 19.31
N THR A 236 4.62 18.47 18.12
CA THR A 236 3.51 19.39 17.94
C THR A 236 2.30 18.63 17.42
N GLU A 237 1.37 18.37 18.34
CA GLU A 237 -0.02 18.02 18.10
C GLU A 237 -0.33 16.55 17.71
N ALA A 238 -0.67 15.78 18.74
CA ALA A 238 -1.62 14.67 18.64
C ALA A 238 -3.01 15.22 18.27
N HIS A 239 -3.22 15.65 17.02
CA HIS A 239 -4.50 16.12 16.53
C HIS A 239 -5.15 15.07 15.60
N ASP A 240 -6.42 14.79 15.89
CA ASP A 240 -7.31 13.79 15.26
C ASP A 240 -7.61 14.00 13.76
N SER A 241 -6.87 14.86 13.04
CA SER A 241 -6.99 15.04 11.59
C SER A 241 -5.94 14.20 10.85
N TRP A 242 -6.32 12.94 10.59
CA TRP A 242 -5.48 11.86 10.05
C TRP A 242 -5.26 11.88 8.52
N ASP A 243 -5.35 13.03 7.86
CA ASP A 243 -5.11 13.16 6.42
C ASP A 243 -3.72 13.81 6.22
N TRP A 244 -2.70 13.00 5.94
CA TRP A 244 -1.41 13.52 5.48
C TRP A 244 -1.61 14.13 4.09
N GLU A 245 -1.50 15.45 3.99
CA GLU A 245 -1.49 16.20 2.74
C GLU A 245 -0.06 16.70 2.48
N PRO A 246 0.48 16.54 1.25
CA PRO A 246 1.86 16.91 0.93
C PRO A 246 2.16 18.41 1.15
N GLU A 247 1.14 19.27 1.13
CA GLU A 247 1.26 20.70 1.40
C GLU A 247 1.71 21.03 2.84
N ASN A 248 1.43 20.14 3.80
CA ASN A 248 1.77 20.31 5.22
C ASN A 248 3.26 20.06 5.52
N MET A 249 4.03 19.63 4.52
CA MET A 249 5.47 19.43 4.62
C MET A 249 6.16 20.18 3.49
N SER A 250 5.87 21.49 3.37
CA SER A 250 6.66 22.37 2.55
C SER A 250 8.03 22.54 3.21
N ILE A 251 8.98 21.66 2.85
CA ILE A 251 10.40 21.91 3.08
C ILE A 251 10.69 23.21 2.34
N LYS A 252 10.84 24.31 3.08
CA LYS A 252 11.37 25.54 2.52
C LYS A 252 12.81 25.25 2.15
N ILE A 253 13.02 24.90 0.88
CA ILE A 253 14.36 24.99 0.29
C ILE A 253 14.67 26.48 0.30
N GLU A 254 15.46 26.93 1.27
CA GLU A 254 16.02 28.28 1.23
C GLU A 254 16.85 28.38 -0.05
N ASP A 255 16.47 29.31 -0.93
CA ASP A 255 17.21 29.64 -2.12
C ASP A 255 18.67 29.95 -1.75
N SER A 256 19.58 29.08 -2.17
CA SER A 256 21.01 29.34 -2.06
C SER A 256 21.35 30.58 -2.90
N PRO A 257 22.01 31.60 -2.34
CA PRO A 257 22.28 32.83 -3.07
C PRO A 257 23.18 32.52 -4.26
N ALA A 258 22.73 32.93 -5.44
CA ALA A 258 23.49 32.88 -6.68
C ALA A 258 24.93 33.36 -6.46
N LEU A 259 25.90 32.47 -6.71
CA LEU A 259 27.29 32.86 -6.87
C LEU A 259 27.39 33.68 -8.14
N ALA A 260 27.43 34.99 -7.95
CA ALA A 260 27.85 35.94 -8.96
C ALA A 260 29.31 35.68 -9.36
N THR A 261 29.52 35.45 -10.65
CA THR A 261 30.75 35.82 -11.37
C THR A 261 30.34 36.42 -12.71
#